data_AF-A0A2Z4IKS8-F1
#
_entry.id   AF-A0A2Z4IKS8-F1
#
_cell.length_a   1.000
_cell.length_b   1.000
_cell.length_c   1.000
_cell.angle_alpha   90.00
_cell.angle_beta   90.00
_cell.angle_gamma   90.00
#
_symmetry.space_group_name_H-M   'P 1'
#
loop_
_entity.id
_entity.type
_entity.pdbx_description
1 polymer ?
#
loop_
_entity_poly.entity_id
_entity_poly.type
_entity_poly.pdbx_seq_one_letter_code
_entity_poly.pdbx_strand_id
1 'polypeptide(L)'
;METISKIESWADTHHPNWIDFIRMALGLFIMYKGIMFIANTSALMEIMSNSDLQFFNLALAHYVAFAHLVGGFMIASGLLTRFAIIFQIPILLGAVFFVNINQGFLSVSNNLEFELSLGVLILLVVFLIYGSGKFSLDHWMKNHPHW
;
A
#
# COMPACT_ATOMS: atom_id res chain seq x y z
N MET A 1 -0.16 -6.14 -28.94
CA MET A 1 1.01 -6.76 -28.27
C MET A 1 2.24 -5.87 -28.35
N GLU A 2 2.55 -5.27 -29.52
CA GLU A 2 3.67 -4.32 -29.70
C GLU A 2 3.70 -3.10 -28.77
N THR A 3 2.55 -2.53 -28.42
CA THR A 3 2.48 -1.32 -27.59
C THR A 3 2.75 -1.59 -26.12
N ILE A 4 2.27 -2.73 -25.61
CA ILE A 4 2.46 -3.14 -24.22
C ILE A 4 3.93 -3.48 -23.97
N SER A 5 4.58 -4.22 -24.88
CA SER A 5 6.00 -4.55 -24.76
C SER A 5 6.91 -3.33 -24.84
N LYS A 6 6.56 -2.31 -25.64
CA LYS A 6 7.29 -1.04 -25.72
C LYS A 6 7.18 -0.22 -24.44
N ILE A 7 6.00 -0.19 -23.80
CA ILE A 7 5.80 0.49 -22.52
C ILE A 7 6.60 -0.21 -21.42
N GLU A 8 6.59 -1.54 -21.39
CA GLU A 8 7.33 -2.35 -20.42
C GLU A 8 8.86 -2.16 -20.59
N SER A 9 9.35 -2.20 -21.83
CA SER A 9 10.76 -1.95 -22.17
C SER A 9 11.21 -0.53 -21.81
N TRP A 10 10.40 0.50 -22.07
CA TRP A 10 10.74 1.88 -21.73
C TRP A 10 10.80 2.08 -20.22
N ALA A 11 9.83 1.51 -19.50
CA ALA A 11 9.79 1.54 -18.04
C ALA A 11 11.02 0.85 -17.44
N ASP A 12 11.40 -0.34 -17.93
CA ASP A 12 12.59 -1.08 -17.45
C ASP A 12 13.91 -0.38 -17.79
N THR A 13 13.97 0.34 -18.91
CA THR A 13 15.17 1.08 -19.34
C THR A 13 15.37 2.35 -18.50
N HIS A 14 14.26 3.01 -18.11
CA HIS A 14 14.27 4.21 -17.28
C HIS A 14 13.89 3.92 -15.81
N HIS A 15 14.01 2.67 -15.35
CA HIS A 15 13.84 2.33 -13.93
C HIS A 15 15.20 2.39 -13.24
N PRO A 16 15.58 3.54 -12.65
CA PRO A 16 16.85 3.63 -11.96
C PRO A 16 16.80 2.77 -10.68
N ASN A 17 17.90 2.08 -10.40
CA ASN A 17 18.01 1.12 -9.30
C ASN A 17 17.68 1.72 -7.92
N TRP A 18 17.76 3.04 -7.74
CA TRP A 18 17.40 3.70 -6.48
C TRP A 18 15.89 3.67 -6.20
N ILE A 19 15.03 3.57 -7.21
CA ILE A 19 13.58 3.49 -7.05
C ILE A 19 13.18 2.17 -6.36
N ASP A 20 13.95 1.09 -6.55
CA ASP A 20 13.69 -0.18 -5.84
C ASP A 20 13.86 -0.03 -4.32
N PHE A 21 14.76 0.85 -3.85
CA PHE A 21 14.87 1.16 -2.42
C PHE A 21 13.65 1.91 -1.89
N ILE A 22 13.07 2.81 -2.69
CA ILE A 22 11.83 3.51 -2.33
C ILE A 22 10.68 2.52 -2.26
N ARG A 23 10.60 1.57 -3.20
CA ARG A 23 9.61 0.48 -3.18
C ARG A 23 9.71 -0.33 -1.89
N MET A 24 10.92 -0.73 -1.52
CA MET A 24 11.20 -1.45 -0.28
C MET A 24 10.77 -0.66 0.96
N ALA A 25 11.18 0.60 1.05
CA ALA A 25 10.81 1.49 2.16
C ALA A 25 9.28 1.69 2.24
N LEU A 26 8.62 1.90 1.09
CA LEU A 26 7.17 2.04 1.00
C LEU A 26 6.45 0.79 1.50
N GLY A 27 6.84 -0.39 1.04
CA GLY A 27 6.24 -1.66 1.47
C GLY A 27 6.43 -1.91 2.96
N LEU A 28 7.63 -1.66 3.49
CA LEU A 28 7.91 -1.77 4.93
C LEU A 28 7.11 -0.76 5.76
N PHE A 29 6.96 0.48 5.27
CA PHE A 29 6.15 1.50 5.93
C PHE A 29 4.67 1.08 6.01
N ILE A 30 4.11 0.57 4.91
CA ILE A 30 2.72 0.05 4.86
C ILE A 30 2.56 -1.12 5.84
N MET A 31 3.51 -2.06 5.85
CA MET A 31 3.50 -3.19 6.77
C MET A 31 3.56 -2.72 8.24
N TYR A 32 4.42 -1.74 8.54
CA TYR A 32 4.49 -1.12 9.87
C TYR A 32 3.16 -0.48 10.28
N LYS A 33 2.48 0.25 9.38
CA LYS A 33 1.13 0.79 9.65
C LYS A 33 0.11 -0.32 9.92
N GLY A 34 0.21 -1.46 9.22
CA GLY A 34 -0.60 -2.65 9.50
C GLY A 34 -0.38 -3.23 10.89
N ILE A 35 0.88 -3.35 11.33
CA ILE A 35 1.22 -3.80 12.70
C ILE A 35 0.65 -2.83 13.73
N MET A 36 0.82 -1.53 13.52
CA MET A 36 0.28 -0.50 14.41
C MET A 36 -1.24 -0.51 14.47
N PHE A 37 -1.92 -0.82 13.37
CA PHE A 37 -3.36 -0.97 13.32
C PHE A 37 -3.85 -2.15 14.17
N ILE A 38 -3.18 -3.31 14.08
CA ILE A 38 -3.50 -4.49 14.90
C ILE A 38 -3.17 -4.24 16.38
N ALA A 39 -2.05 -3.58 16.68
CA ALA A 39 -1.65 -3.27 18.05
C ALA A 39 -2.63 -2.31 18.75
N ASN A 40 -3.32 -1.44 18.00
CA ASN A 40 -4.24 -0.43 18.51
C ASN A 40 -5.72 -0.73 18.20
N THR A 41 -6.12 -2.01 18.18
CA THR A 41 -7.51 -2.44 17.90
C THR A 41 -8.53 -1.88 18.92
N SER A 42 -8.07 -1.26 20.01
CA SER A 42 -8.89 -0.57 21.02
C SER A 42 -9.84 0.48 20.42
N ALA A 43 -9.43 1.20 19.36
CA ALA A 43 -10.28 2.19 18.68
C ALA A 43 -11.41 1.56 17.85
N LEU A 44 -11.22 0.32 17.36
CA LEU A 44 -12.27 -0.44 16.68
C LEU A 44 -13.33 -0.92 17.66
N MET A 45 -12.92 -1.35 18.86
CA MET A 45 -13.85 -1.79 19.92
C MET A 45 -14.79 -0.67 20.40
N GLU A 46 -14.37 0.60 20.34
CA GLU A 46 -15.19 1.75 20.73
C GLU A 46 -16.29 2.07 19.70
N ILE A 47 -16.00 1.87 18.40
CA ILE A 47 -16.97 2.01 17.29
C ILE A 47 -17.96 0.82 17.27
N MET A 48 -17.59 -0.32 17.85
CA MET A 48 -18.40 -1.56 17.90
C MET A 48 -19.57 -1.52 18.90
N SER A 49 -19.84 -0.42 19.60
CA SER A 49 -21.00 -0.31 20.51
C SER A 49 -22.35 -0.24 19.79
N ASN A 50 -22.37 -0.16 18.45
CA ASN A 50 -23.59 -0.22 17.64
C ASN A 50 -23.79 -1.63 17.06
N SER A 51 -24.81 -2.32 17.56
CA SER A 51 -25.11 -3.74 17.34
C SER A 51 -25.31 -4.13 15.87
N ASP A 52 -25.76 -3.21 15.02
CA ASP A 52 -26.23 -3.53 13.67
C ASP A 52 -25.12 -3.70 12.63
N LEU A 53 -23.89 -3.23 12.89
CA LEU A 53 -22.77 -3.25 11.92
C LEU A 53 -21.52 -3.98 12.41
N GLN A 54 -21.61 -4.67 13.55
CA GLN A 54 -20.46 -5.31 14.21
C GLN A 54 -19.72 -6.30 13.29
N PHE A 55 -20.45 -7.12 12.53
CA PHE A 55 -19.86 -8.08 11.61
C PHE A 55 -19.09 -7.40 10.46
N PHE A 56 -19.66 -6.36 9.87
CA PHE A 56 -19.03 -5.61 8.78
C PHE A 56 -17.74 -4.92 9.25
N ASN A 57 -17.78 -4.27 10.42
CA ASN A 57 -16.62 -3.61 11.01
C ASN A 57 -15.48 -4.59 11.32
N LEU A 58 -15.83 -5.77 11.85
CA LEU A 58 -14.84 -6.82 12.12
C LEU A 58 -14.20 -7.35 10.83
N ALA A 59 -15.01 -7.60 9.79
CA ALA A 59 -14.52 -8.05 8.48
C ALA A 59 -13.61 -7.00 7.83
N LEU A 60 -13.99 -5.71 7.90
CA LEU A 60 -13.20 -4.60 7.40
C LEU A 60 -11.86 -4.48 8.13
N ALA A 61 -11.85 -4.63 9.46
CA ALA A 61 -10.62 -4.60 10.24
C ALA A 61 -9.65 -5.73 9.84
N HIS A 62 -10.15 -6.96 9.70
CA HIS A 62 -9.32 -8.09 9.24
C HIS A 62 -8.81 -7.88 7.83
N TYR A 63 -9.65 -7.37 6.93
CA TYR A 63 -9.25 -7.02 5.57
C TYR A 63 -8.13 -5.98 5.57
N VAL A 64 -8.27 -4.88 6.31
CA VAL A 64 -7.27 -3.80 6.39
C VAL A 64 -5.96 -4.31 6.97
N ALA A 65 -6.01 -5.08 8.05
CA ALA A 65 -4.84 -5.69 8.68
C ALA A 65 -4.11 -6.63 7.72
N PHE A 66 -4.84 -7.54 7.08
CA PHE A 66 -4.27 -8.50 6.14
C PHE A 66 -3.66 -7.80 4.91
N ALA A 67 -4.38 -6.85 4.33
CA ALA A 67 -3.92 -6.10 3.16
C ALA A 67 -2.63 -5.31 3.45
N HIS A 68 -2.53 -4.63 4.60
CA HIS A 68 -1.30 -3.91 4.95
C HIS A 68 -0.12 -4.84 5.23
N LEU A 69 -0.33 -5.94 5.95
CA LEU A 69 0.75 -6.87 6.28
C LEU A 69 1.24 -7.62 5.05
N VAL A 70 0.33 -8.33 4.38
CA VAL A 70 0.68 -9.18 3.23
C VAL A 70 1.00 -8.31 2.02
N GLY A 71 0.18 -7.31 1.74
CA GLY A 71 0.42 -6.37 0.64
C GLY A 71 1.68 -5.54 0.85
N GLY A 72 1.94 -5.06 2.06
CA GLY A 72 3.19 -4.37 2.40
C GLY A 72 4.43 -5.24 2.18
N PHE A 73 4.39 -6.50 2.61
CA PHE A 73 5.44 -7.48 2.36
C PHE A 73 5.64 -7.76 0.86
N MET A 74 4.57 -7.95 0.11
CA MET A 74 4.60 -8.17 -1.34
C MET A 74 5.19 -6.97 -2.09
N ILE A 75 4.83 -5.74 -1.71
CA ILE A 75 5.42 -4.51 -2.26
C ILE A 75 6.90 -4.42 -1.90
N ALA A 76 7.26 -4.68 -0.64
CA ALA A 76 8.65 -4.58 -0.19
C ALA A 76 9.55 -5.57 -0.93
N SER A 77 9.15 -6.84 -1.00
CA SER A 77 9.88 -7.91 -1.70
C SER A 77 9.82 -7.79 -3.23
N GLY A 78 8.89 -7.02 -3.76
CA GLY A 78 8.70 -6.87 -5.20
C GLY A 78 8.02 -8.10 -5.84
N LEU A 79 7.18 -8.78 -5.06
CA LEU A 79 6.37 -9.92 -5.49
C LEU A 79 4.95 -9.46 -5.81
N LEU A 80 4.47 -9.68 -7.04
CA LEU A 80 3.12 -9.28 -7.49
C LEU A 80 2.77 -7.84 -7.11
N THR A 81 3.74 -6.91 -7.22
CA THR A 81 3.67 -5.56 -6.66
C THR A 81 2.41 -4.81 -7.08
N ARG A 82 2.04 -4.88 -8.36
CA ARG A 82 0.83 -4.20 -8.88
C ARG A 82 -0.45 -4.72 -8.23
N PHE A 83 -0.55 -6.03 -8.02
CA PHE A 83 -1.70 -6.64 -7.40
C PHE A 83 -1.83 -6.19 -5.93
N ALA A 84 -0.74 -6.25 -5.17
CA ALA A 84 -0.71 -5.78 -3.78
C ALA A 84 -1.12 -4.29 -3.66
N ILE A 85 -0.65 -3.45 -4.58
CA ILE A 85 -0.99 -2.02 -4.62
C ILE A 85 -2.50 -1.80 -4.83
N ILE A 86 -3.15 -2.58 -5.71
CA ILE A 86 -4.59 -2.44 -5.99
C ILE A 86 -5.44 -2.61 -4.72
N PHE A 87 -5.10 -3.56 -3.84
CA PHE A 87 -5.81 -3.73 -2.57
C PHE A 87 -5.51 -2.61 -1.57
N GLN A 88 -4.31 -2.03 -1.65
CA GLN A 88 -3.87 -0.98 -0.74
C GLN A 88 -4.50 0.40 -1.06
N ILE A 89 -4.75 0.70 -2.33
CA ILE A 89 -5.29 1.99 -2.78
C ILE A 89 -6.65 2.33 -2.12
N PRO A 90 -7.69 1.45 -2.13
CA PRO A 90 -8.96 1.75 -1.48
C PRO A 90 -8.82 2.07 0.01
N ILE A 91 -7.87 1.41 0.68
CA ILE A 91 -7.64 1.61 2.11
C ILE A 91 -7.00 2.98 2.37
N LEU A 92 -6.01 3.38 1.57
CA LEU A 92 -5.40 4.70 1.69
C LEU A 92 -6.33 5.82 1.24
N LEU A 93 -7.17 5.60 0.22
CA LEU A 93 -8.23 6.54 -0.13
C LEU A 93 -9.17 6.74 1.05
N GLY A 94 -9.57 5.65 1.72
CA GLY A 94 -10.30 5.73 2.98
C GLY A 94 -9.59 6.60 4.00
N ALA A 95 -8.30 6.36 4.27
CA ALA A 95 -7.53 7.17 5.20
C ALA A 95 -7.51 8.67 4.82
N VAL A 96 -7.24 9.00 3.55
CA VAL A 96 -7.18 10.39 3.06
C VAL A 96 -8.54 11.10 3.19
N PHE A 97 -9.65 10.45 2.84
CA PHE A 97 -10.99 11.06 2.89
C PHE A 97 -11.57 11.10 4.31
N PHE A 98 -11.48 10.01 5.08
CA PHE A 98 -12.08 9.92 6.41
C PHE A 98 -11.34 10.75 7.46
N VAL A 99 -10.01 10.90 7.37
CA VAL A 99 -9.23 11.78 8.26
C VAL A 99 -9.58 13.25 7.99
N ASN A 100 -9.76 13.62 6.71
CA ASN A 100 -10.11 14.98 6.32
C ASN A 100 -11.52 15.39 6.79
N ILE A 101 -12.50 14.48 6.72
CA ILE A 101 -13.90 14.76 7.09
C ILE A 101 -14.08 14.86 8.60
N ASN A 102 -13.41 14.02 9.39
CA ASN A 102 -13.66 13.94 10.84
C ASN A 102 -12.90 14.97 11.69
N GLN A 103 -11.80 15.58 11.21
CA GLN A 103 -10.85 16.24 12.11
C GLN A 103 -10.49 17.70 11.78
N GLY A 104 -11.04 18.28 10.70
CA GLY A 104 -10.91 19.70 10.37
C GLY A 104 -9.50 20.14 9.91
N PHE A 105 -9.45 21.00 8.91
CA PHE A 105 -8.26 21.39 8.14
C PHE A 105 -7.18 22.19 8.92
N LEU A 106 -7.40 22.52 10.21
CA LEU A 106 -6.67 23.58 10.92
C LEU A 106 -5.80 23.10 12.11
N SER A 107 -5.69 21.80 12.34
CA SER A 107 -4.83 21.26 13.40
C SER A 107 -3.43 20.96 12.85
N VAL A 108 -2.39 21.54 13.46
CA VAL A 108 -0.97 21.39 13.06
C VAL A 108 -0.51 19.93 13.14
N SER A 109 -1.11 19.12 14.03
CA SER A 109 -0.86 17.67 14.11
C SER A 109 -1.42 16.89 12.90
N ASN A 110 -2.42 17.43 12.22
CA ASN A 110 -3.20 16.71 11.20
C ASN A 110 -2.57 16.83 9.80
N ASN A 111 -1.79 17.88 9.55
CA ASN A 111 -1.14 18.08 8.26
C ASN A 111 -0.16 16.95 7.95
N LEU A 112 0.59 16.48 8.95
CA LEU A 112 1.61 15.45 8.75
C LEU A 112 1.00 14.10 8.37
N GLU A 113 -0.07 13.65 9.04
CA GLU A 113 -0.72 12.38 8.70
C GLU A 113 -1.40 12.41 7.33
N PHE A 114 -2.01 13.56 6.99
CA PHE A 114 -2.57 13.79 5.68
C PHE A 114 -1.49 13.77 4.59
N GLU A 115 -0.42 14.55 4.75
CA GLU A 115 0.70 14.61 3.80
C GLU A 115 1.37 13.24 3.63
N LEU A 116 1.55 12.49 4.72
CA LEU A 116 2.09 11.13 4.67
C LEU A 116 1.16 10.19 3.90
N SER A 117 -0.14 10.18 4.21
CA SER A 117 -1.10 9.30 3.52
C SER A 117 -1.23 9.65 2.03
N LEU A 118 -1.23 10.95 1.69
CA LEU A 118 -1.22 11.43 0.31
C LEU A 118 0.08 11.05 -0.41
N GLY A 119 1.24 11.21 0.24
CA GLY A 119 2.54 10.83 -0.31
C GLY A 119 2.63 9.33 -0.59
N VAL A 120 2.16 8.51 0.35
CA VAL A 120 2.10 7.04 0.18
C VAL A 120 1.15 6.68 -0.96
N LEU A 121 -0.02 7.33 -1.05
CA LEU A 121 -0.97 7.11 -2.15
C LEU A 121 -0.35 7.45 -3.52
N ILE A 122 0.36 8.58 -3.61
CA ILE A 122 1.07 8.96 -4.84
C ILE A 122 2.14 7.91 -5.18
N LEU A 123 2.94 7.48 -4.20
CA LEU A 123 3.95 6.45 -4.41
C LEU A 123 3.33 5.12 -4.86
N LEU A 124 2.19 4.71 -4.29
CA LEU A 124 1.45 3.55 -4.75
C LEU A 124 1.04 3.69 -6.22
N VAL A 125 0.52 4.84 -6.64
CA VAL A 125 0.16 5.07 -8.06
C VAL A 125 1.39 5.03 -8.96
N VAL A 126 2.52 5.59 -8.52
CA VAL A 126 3.79 5.50 -9.26
C VAL A 126 4.21 4.03 -9.45
N PHE A 127 4.24 3.23 -8.38
CA PHE A 127 4.61 1.82 -8.47
C PHE A 127 3.54 0.94 -9.12
N LEU A 128 2.29 1.38 -9.19
CA LEU A 128 1.26 0.73 -10.00
C LEU A 128 1.61 0.81 -11.50
N ILE A 129 2.14 1.95 -11.94
CA ILE A 129 2.55 2.20 -13.33
C ILE A 129 3.92 1.55 -13.62
N TYR A 130 4.94 1.86 -12.81
CA TYR A 130 6.32 1.37 -13.01
C TYR A 130 6.47 -0.13 -12.72
N GLY A 131 5.66 -0.70 -11.82
CA GLY A 131 5.77 -2.10 -11.42
C GLY A 131 6.89 -2.38 -10.43
N SER A 132 7.43 -3.59 -10.46
CA SER A 132 8.33 -4.10 -9.42
C SER A 132 9.80 -3.73 -9.62
N GLY A 133 10.26 -3.37 -10.82
CA GLY A 133 11.67 -3.06 -11.09
C GLY A 133 12.60 -4.29 -11.15
N LYS A 134 13.92 -4.04 -11.26
CA LYS A 134 14.96 -5.08 -11.48
C LYS A 134 15.34 -5.81 -10.20
N PHE A 135 15.36 -5.11 -9.06
CA PHE A 135 15.59 -5.71 -7.73
C PHE A 135 14.25 -6.16 -7.12
N SER A 136 13.56 -7.05 -7.81
CA SER A 136 12.30 -7.63 -7.37
C SER A 136 12.34 -9.16 -7.44
N LEU A 137 11.61 -9.82 -6.54
CA LEU A 137 11.44 -11.27 -6.63
C LEU A 137 10.76 -11.67 -7.95
N ASP A 138 9.82 -10.86 -8.45
CA ASP A 138 9.19 -11.09 -9.77
C ASP A 138 10.23 -11.15 -10.90
N HIS A 139 11.20 -10.23 -10.91
CA HIS A 139 12.27 -10.19 -11.91
C HIS A 139 13.23 -11.37 -11.74
N TRP A 140 13.55 -11.73 -10.49
CA TRP A 140 14.39 -12.88 -10.19
C TRP A 140 13.77 -14.19 -10.69
N MET A 141 12.49 -14.45 -10.38
CA MET A 141 11.77 -15.65 -10.82
C MET A 141 11.66 -15.74 -12.35
N LYS A 142 11.42 -14.62 -13.04
CA LYS A 142 11.40 -14.58 -14.52
C LYS A 142 12.74 -15.01 -15.12
N ASN A 143 13.87 -14.66 -14.49
CA ASN A 143 15.21 -15.02 -14.95
C ASN A 143 15.67 -16.41 -14.46
N HIS A 144 14.91 -17.03 -13.56
CA HIS A 144 15.25 -18.29 -12.90
C HIS A 144 14.04 -19.25 -12.90
N PRO A 145 13.59 -19.74 -14.07
CA PRO A 145 12.35 -20.50 -14.19
C PRO A 145 12.44 -21.99 -13.76
N HIS A 146 13.62 -22.50 -13.41
CA HIS A 146 13.87 -23.93 -13.15
C HIS A 146 14.22 -24.26 -11.69
N TRP A 147 13.50 -23.67 -10.74
CA TRP A 147 13.61 -23.98 -9.31
C TRP A 147 12.32 -24.67 -8.87
#